data_AF-E7GFD7-F1
#
_entry.id   AF-E7GFD7-F1
#
_cell.length_a   1.000
_cell.length_b   1.000
_cell.length_c   1.000
_cell.angle_alpha   90.00
_cell.angle_beta   90.00
_cell.angle_gamma   90.00
#
_symmetry.space_group_name_H-M   'P 1'
#
loop_
_entity.id
_entity.type
_entity.pdbx_description
1 polymer ?
#
loop_
_entity_poly.entity_id
_entity_poly.type
_entity_poly.pdbx_seq_one_letter_code
_entity_poly.pdbx_strand_id
1 'polypeptide(L)'
;MKKWLIVILVFFIIIALSGTGIYIKLIPSLKEYGKLEIERFNQLIISHCYFTSDSQYDNLVIIERGEDNEIELLDFDMVKVNQLATAIVMDIEKTYADLEEGTYLASDDSYYQRRLQQVSRSGIISNIPIATLLNLPAFSFVSPSIPVRYKHLSSVGSSIVKNVENYGVNHVMVELSIEINMNLTMVYPFFEQYHTHSIKIPVLLEIFQGQVPLVYSQ
;
A
#
# COMPACT_ATOMS: atom_id res chain seq x y z
N MET A 1 -17.33 58.89 0.91
CA MET A 1 -16.24 58.09 0.29
C MET A 1 -15.35 57.39 1.33
N LYS A 2 -14.72 58.09 2.29
CA LYS A 2 -13.82 57.47 3.30
C LYS A 2 -14.45 56.35 4.15
N LYS A 3 -15.74 56.46 4.54
CA LYS A 3 -16.43 55.42 5.32
C LYS A 3 -16.60 54.09 4.56
N TRP A 4 -16.82 54.13 3.25
CA TRP A 4 -16.96 52.93 2.41
C TRP A 4 -15.62 52.20 2.23
N LEU A 5 -14.52 52.93 2.14
CA LEU A 5 -13.17 52.34 2.12
C LEU A 5 -12.85 51.57 3.40
N ILE A 6 -13.27 52.08 4.57
CA ILE A 6 -13.08 51.38 5.86
C ILE A 6 -13.90 50.09 5.90
N VAL A 7 -15.17 50.12 5.44
CA VAL A 7 -16.03 48.94 5.41
C VAL A 7 -15.45 47.85 4.49
N ILE A 8 -14.97 48.23 3.31
CA ILE A 8 -14.31 47.29 2.38
C ILE A 8 -13.05 46.69 3.01
N LEU A 9 -12.22 47.51 3.66
CA LEU A 9 -11.00 47.05 4.32
C LEU A 9 -11.29 46.08 5.46
N VAL A 10 -12.29 46.37 6.30
CA VAL A 10 -12.72 45.45 7.37
C VAL A 10 -13.27 44.14 6.80
N PHE A 11 -14.04 44.20 5.71
CA PHE A 11 -14.55 42.99 5.04
C PHE A 11 -13.42 42.11 4.50
N PHE A 12 -12.40 42.70 3.86
CA PHE A 12 -11.22 41.96 3.40
C PHE A 12 -10.45 41.33 4.57
N ILE A 13 -10.32 42.02 5.70
CA ILE A 13 -9.67 41.47 6.90
C ILE A 13 -10.46 40.27 7.45
N ILE A 14 -11.79 40.35 7.49
CA ILE A 14 -12.65 39.24 7.95
C ILE A 14 -12.53 38.04 7.02
N ILE A 15 -12.54 38.25 5.70
CA ILE A 15 -12.33 37.17 4.72
C ILE A 15 -10.96 36.54 4.90
N ALA A 16 -9.91 37.35 5.07
CA ALA A 16 -8.56 36.83 5.25
C ALA A 16 -8.45 35.98 6.53
N LEU A 17 -8.99 36.46 7.66
CA LEU A 17 -9.02 35.72 8.93
C LEU A 17 -9.86 34.44 8.86
N SER A 18 -10.99 34.49 8.16
CA SER A 18 -11.85 33.32 7.98
C SER A 18 -11.19 32.28 7.07
N GLY A 19 -10.55 32.74 5.98
CA GLY A 19 -9.81 31.89 5.05
C GLY A 19 -8.64 31.19 5.72
N THR A 20 -7.87 31.87 6.56
CA THR A 20 -6.78 31.24 7.33
C THR A 20 -7.30 30.22 8.35
N GLY A 21 -8.41 30.51 9.02
CA GLY A 21 -9.06 29.56 9.94
C GLY A 21 -9.54 28.28 9.24
N ILE A 22 -10.12 28.42 8.05
CA ILE A 22 -10.53 27.28 7.21
C ILE A 22 -9.30 26.50 6.75
N TYR A 23 -8.25 27.19 6.28
CA TYR A 23 -7.01 26.56 5.82
C TYR A 23 -6.35 25.69 6.90
N ILE A 24 -6.23 26.21 8.13
CA ILE A 24 -5.62 25.48 9.25
C ILE A 24 -6.44 24.23 9.63
N LYS A 25 -7.78 24.29 9.49
CA LYS A 25 -8.66 23.13 9.75
C LYS A 25 -8.65 22.10 8.62
N LEU A 26 -8.53 22.53 7.37
CA LEU A 26 -8.55 21.65 6.20
C LEU A 26 -7.30 20.77 6.10
N ILE A 27 -6.12 21.31 6.42
CA ILE A 27 -4.86 20.58 6.23
C ILE A 27 -4.83 19.24 6.98
N PRO A 28 -5.10 19.17 8.30
CA PRO A 28 -5.06 17.91 9.03
C PRO A 28 -5.98 16.85 8.42
N SER A 29 -7.23 17.21 8.12
CA SER A 29 -8.19 16.29 7.49
C SER A 29 -7.73 15.88 6.09
N LEU A 30 -7.16 16.81 5.30
CA LEU A 30 -6.65 16.47 3.97
C LEU A 30 -5.49 15.47 4.03
N LYS A 31 -4.60 15.61 5.03
CA LYS A 31 -3.53 14.64 5.27
C LYS A 31 -4.06 13.27 5.64
N GLU A 32 -5.07 13.21 6.50
CA GLU A 32 -5.69 11.96 6.94
C GLU A 32 -6.43 11.24 5.80
N TYR A 33 -7.30 11.95 5.08
CA TYR A 33 -7.99 11.38 3.92
C TYR A 33 -7.03 11.02 2.78
N GLY A 34 -6.01 11.86 2.54
CA GLY A 34 -4.97 11.53 1.57
C GLY A 34 -4.24 10.25 1.96
N LYS A 35 -3.91 10.05 3.24
CA LYS A 35 -3.27 8.83 3.74
C LYS A 35 -4.12 7.59 3.44
N LEU A 36 -5.42 7.65 3.70
CA LEU A 36 -6.34 6.54 3.39
C LEU A 36 -6.42 6.26 1.88
N GLU A 37 -6.41 7.31 1.06
CA GLU A 37 -6.48 7.19 -0.39
C GLU A 37 -5.21 6.59 -1.00
N ILE A 38 -4.03 6.93 -0.46
CA ILE A 38 -2.77 6.32 -0.91
C ILE A 38 -2.67 4.86 -0.47
N GLU A 39 -3.10 4.52 0.75
CA GLU A 39 -3.16 3.12 1.20
C GLU A 39 -4.09 2.31 0.31
N ARG A 40 -5.28 2.85 -0.01
CA ARG A 40 -6.20 2.21 -0.95
C ARG A 40 -5.58 2.03 -2.32
N PHE A 41 -4.91 3.04 -2.86
CA PHE A 41 -4.27 2.99 -4.17
C PHE A 41 -3.14 1.96 -4.24
N ASN A 42 -2.26 1.94 -3.24
CA ASN A 42 -1.18 0.95 -3.14
C ASN A 42 -1.72 -0.48 -3.08
N GLN A 43 -2.82 -0.68 -2.36
CA GLN A 43 -3.49 -1.97 -2.33
C GLN A 43 -4.00 -2.39 -3.71
N LEU A 44 -4.48 -1.46 -4.55
CA LEU A 44 -4.86 -1.77 -5.94
C LEU A 44 -3.64 -2.24 -6.75
N ILE A 45 -2.50 -1.55 -6.62
CA ILE A 45 -1.27 -1.90 -7.34
C ILE A 45 -0.77 -3.29 -6.93
N ILE A 46 -0.73 -3.58 -5.64
CA ILE A 46 -0.29 -4.90 -5.15
C ILE A 46 -1.25 -5.99 -5.56
N SER A 47 -2.56 -5.74 -5.50
CA SER A 47 -3.55 -6.70 -6.03
C SER A 47 -3.40 -6.95 -7.53
N HIS A 48 -2.78 -6.04 -8.29
CA HIS A 48 -2.44 -6.28 -9.69
C HIS A 48 -1.19 -7.16 -9.83
N CYS A 49 -0.13 -6.85 -9.07
CA CYS A 49 1.18 -7.50 -9.21
C CYS A 49 1.23 -8.93 -8.63
N TYR A 50 0.29 -9.28 -7.74
CA TYR A 50 0.37 -10.50 -6.93
C TYR A 50 -0.17 -11.79 -7.59
N PHE A 51 -0.89 -11.72 -8.72
CA PHE A 51 -1.68 -12.88 -9.22
C PHE A 51 -1.13 -13.65 -10.41
N THR A 52 0.14 -13.48 -10.78
CA THR A 52 0.68 -14.15 -11.97
C THR A 52 1.44 -15.45 -11.64
N SER A 53 0.67 -16.54 -11.52
CA SER A 53 1.06 -17.95 -11.64
C SER A 53 1.48 -18.69 -10.36
N ASP A 54 0.71 -19.73 -10.00
CA ASP A 54 1.00 -20.70 -8.92
C ASP A 54 2.41 -21.29 -9.01
N SER A 55 2.95 -21.40 -10.24
CA SER A 55 4.29 -21.91 -10.52
C SER A 55 5.44 -21.13 -9.89
N GLN A 56 5.23 -19.87 -9.45
CA GLN A 56 6.27 -19.07 -8.79
C GLN A 56 6.47 -19.46 -7.32
N TYR A 57 5.51 -20.18 -6.73
CA TYR A 57 5.56 -20.67 -5.35
C TYR A 57 6.11 -22.09 -5.26
N ASP A 58 6.19 -22.79 -6.41
CA ASP A 58 6.71 -24.15 -6.49
C ASP A 58 8.19 -24.19 -6.11
N ASN A 59 8.54 -25.10 -5.19
CA ASN A 59 9.92 -25.40 -4.79
C ASN A 59 10.67 -24.24 -4.10
N LEU A 60 9.95 -23.35 -3.40
CA LEU A 60 10.57 -22.37 -2.49
C LEU A 60 11.06 -23.01 -1.19
N VAL A 61 10.54 -24.18 -0.85
CA VAL A 61 10.87 -24.95 0.33
C VAL A 61 11.67 -26.18 -0.07
N ILE A 62 12.76 -26.40 0.65
CA ILE A 62 13.58 -27.61 0.56
C ILE A 62 13.19 -28.45 1.76
N ILE A 63 12.53 -29.58 1.50
CA ILE A 63 12.15 -30.57 2.51
C ILE A 63 12.97 -31.82 2.24
N GLU A 64 13.91 -32.13 3.13
CA GLU A 64 14.61 -33.41 3.09
C GLU A 64 13.92 -34.37 4.07
N ARG A 65 13.64 -35.58 3.56
CA ARG A 65 12.99 -36.64 4.32
C ARG A 65 13.97 -37.79 4.53
N GLY A 66 14.05 -38.28 5.77
CA GLY A 66 14.85 -39.44 6.15
C GLY A 66 14.25 -40.76 5.65
N GLU A 67 14.90 -41.87 5.99
CA GLU A 67 14.51 -43.23 5.58
C GLU A 67 13.08 -43.61 6.01
N ASP A 68 12.60 -43.07 7.13
CA ASP A 68 11.25 -43.30 7.68
C ASP A 68 10.20 -42.28 7.19
N ASN A 69 10.51 -41.52 6.12
CA ASN A 69 9.68 -40.45 5.54
C ASN A 69 9.46 -39.24 6.49
N GLU A 70 10.29 -39.13 7.52
CA GLU A 70 10.30 -38.06 8.51
C GLU A 70 11.04 -36.82 8.01
N ILE A 71 10.60 -35.63 8.41
CA ILE A 71 11.24 -34.37 8.00
C ILE A 71 12.51 -34.17 8.84
N GLU A 72 13.67 -34.27 8.22
CA GLU A 72 14.98 -34.06 8.86
C GLU A 72 15.47 -32.62 8.68
N LEU A 73 15.22 -32.03 7.51
CA LEU A 73 15.57 -30.66 7.18
C LEU A 73 14.38 -29.94 6.55
N LEU A 74 14.12 -28.75 7.07
CA LEU A 74 13.24 -27.77 6.47
C LEU A 74 14.05 -26.50 6.25
N ASP A 75 14.33 -26.18 4.98
CA ASP A 75 15.02 -24.96 4.59
C ASP A 75 14.28 -24.27 3.44
N PHE A 76 14.71 -23.06 3.10
CA PHE A 76 14.17 -22.29 2.00
C PHE A 76 15.24 -22.10 0.92
N ASP A 77 14.85 -22.27 -0.34
CA ASP A 77 15.70 -21.88 -1.46
C ASP A 77 15.76 -20.35 -1.54
N MET A 78 16.70 -19.77 -0.77
CA MET A 78 16.85 -18.32 -0.66
C MET A 78 17.18 -17.66 -1.99
N VAL A 79 17.73 -18.39 -2.97
CA VAL A 79 17.96 -17.84 -4.31
C VAL A 79 16.61 -17.60 -4.98
N LYS A 80 15.72 -18.60 -4.99
CA LYS A 80 14.37 -18.45 -5.57
C LYS A 80 13.52 -17.43 -4.81
N VAL A 81 13.57 -17.42 -3.48
CA VAL A 81 12.82 -16.45 -2.68
C VAL A 81 13.27 -15.02 -2.99
N ASN A 82 14.58 -14.76 -3.12
CA ASN A 82 15.08 -13.45 -3.51
C ASN A 82 14.71 -13.09 -4.96
N GLN A 83 14.71 -14.06 -5.87
CA GLN A 83 14.26 -13.85 -7.26
C GLN A 83 12.79 -13.45 -7.30
N LEU A 84 11.93 -14.13 -6.54
CA LEU A 84 10.51 -13.78 -6.40
C LEU A 84 10.34 -12.37 -5.81
N ALA A 85 11.04 -12.08 -4.71
CA ALA A 85 10.99 -10.75 -4.09
C ALA A 85 11.43 -9.63 -5.04
N THR A 86 12.47 -9.88 -5.85
CA THR A 86 12.95 -8.95 -6.87
C THR A 86 11.95 -8.80 -8.01
N ALA A 87 11.34 -9.90 -8.47
CA ALA A 87 10.32 -9.87 -9.51
C ALA A 87 9.11 -9.03 -9.10
N ILE A 88 8.63 -9.20 -7.85
CA ILE A 88 7.51 -8.40 -7.34
C ILE A 88 7.89 -6.91 -7.25
N VAL A 89 9.10 -6.59 -6.77
CA VAL A 89 9.58 -5.20 -6.72
C VAL A 89 9.61 -4.57 -8.11
N MET A 90 10.21 -5.27 -9.09
CA MET A 90 10.30 -4.77 -10.47
C MET A 90 8.92 -4.58 -11.12
N ASP A 91 7.97 -5.48 -10.85
CA ASP A 91 6.61 -5.38 -11.38
C ASP A 91 5.84 -4.18 -10.79
N ILE A 92 6.00 -3.95 -9.47
CA ILE A 92 5.45 -2.78 -8.79
C ILE A 92 6.09 -1.49 -9.33
N GLU A 93 7.41 -1.42 -9.45
CA GLU A 93 8.12 -0.25 -9.99
C GLU A 93 7.72 0.06 -11.43
N LYS A 94 7.62 -0.99 -12.27
CA LYS A 94 7.14 -0.85 -13.64
C LYS A 94 5.71 -0.33 -13.68
N THR A 95 4.82 -0.88 -12.85
CA THR A 95 3.43 -0.42 -12.75
C THR A 95 3.38 1.06 -12.37
N TYR A 96 4.15 1.51 -11.38
CA TYR A 96 4.23 2.93 -11.04
C TYR A 96 4.72 3.79 -12.22
N ALA A 97 5.77 3.36 -12.92
CA ALA A 97 6.30 4.06 -14.08
C ALA A 97 5.25 4.19 -15.20
N ASP A 98 4.57 3.10 -15.55
CA ASP A 98 3.52 3.10 -16.58
C ASP A 98 2.33 4.02 -16.20
N LEU A 99 2.01 4.08 -14.91
CA LEU A 99 0.98 4.98 -14.41
C LEU A 99 1.42 6.45 -14.52
N GLU A 100 2.69 6.77 -14.22
CA GLU A 100 3.23 8.14 -14.33
C GLU A 100 3.36 8.64 -15.76
N GLU A 101 3.78 7.75 -16.68
CA GLU A 101 3.91 8.06 -18.11
C GLU A 101 2.57 8.13 -18.84
N GLY A 102 1.48 7.70 -18.18
CA GLY A 102 0.15 7.66 -18.80
C GLY A 102 -0.04 6.49 -19.79
N THR A 103 0.83 5.49 -19.73
CA THR A 103 0.92 4.39 -20.70
C THR A 103 0.23 3.11 -20.22
N TYR A 104 -0.18 3.03 -18.95
CA TYR A 104 -0.83 1.86 -18.39
C TYR A 104 -2.13 1.50 -19.13
N LEU A 105 -2.21 0.26 -19.61
CA LEU A 105 -3.39 -0.29 -20.26
C LEU A 105 -3.97 -1.42 -19.41
N ALA A 106 -5.27 -1.32 -19.14
CA ALA A 106 -6.01 -2.35 -18.43
C ALA A 106 -5.87 -3.70 -19.15
N SER A 107 -5.38 -4.72 -18.45
CA SER A 107 -5.25 -6.09 -18.99
C SER A 107 -6.60 -6.80 -19.11
N ASP A 108 -7.59 -6.39 -18.31
CA ASP A 108 -8.94 -6.94 -18.26
C ASP A 108 -9.97 -5.89 -17.82
N ASP A 109 -11.25 -6.30 -17.76
CA ASP A 109 -12.39 -5.44 -17.38
C ASP A 109 -12.64 -5.36 -15.86
N SER A 110 -11.73 -5.86 -15.03
CA SER A 110 -11.87 -5.76 -13.57
C SER A 110 -11.89 -4.31 -13.12
N TYR A 111 -12.54 -4.08 -11.97
CA TYR A 111 -12.57 -2.76 -11.34
C TYR A 111 -11.16 -2.20 -11.11
N TYR A 112 -10.23 -3.05 -10.67
CA TYR A 112 -8.84 -2.70 -10.38
C TYR A 112 -8.12 -2.17 -11.62
N GLN A 113 -8.17 -2.93 -12.72
CA GLN A 113 -7.54 -2.59 -14.00
C GLN A 113 -8.07 -1.27 -14.57
N ARG A 114 -9.40 -1.11 -14.61
CA ARG A 114 -10.02 0.14 -15.07
C ARG A 114 -9.64 1.33 -14.19
N ARG A 115 -9.54 1.14 -12.88
CA ARG A 115 -9.15 2.20 -11.95
C ARG A 115 -7.71 2.64 -12.19
N LEU A 116 -6.78 1.70 -12.32
CA LEU A 116 -5.38 1.99 -12.63
C LEU A 116 -5.23 2.74 -13.95
N GLN A 117 -5.92 2.32 -15.01
CA GLN A 117 -5.91 3.03 -16.29
C GLN A 117 -6.48 4.46 -16.20
N GLN A 118 -7.54 4.69 -15.41
CA GLN A 118 -8.05 6.04 -15.17
C GLN A 118 -7.05 6.93 -14.43
N VAL A 119 -6.36 6.37 -13.44
CA VAL A 119 -5.31 7.09 -12.71
C VAL A 119 -4.15 7.42 -13.64
N SER A 120 -3.71 6.47 -14.47
CA SER A 120 -2.65 6.68 -15.47
C SER A 120 -2.92 7.87 -16.38
N ARG A 121 -4.15 7.98 -16.90
CA ARG A 121 -4.52 9.09 -17.80
C ARG A 121 -4.64 10.45 -17.11
N SER A 122 -4.94 10.49 -15.83
CA SER A 122 -5.28 11.74 -15.12
C SER A 122 -4.23 12.19 -14.10
N GLY A 123 -3.39 11.26 -13.63
CA GLY A 123 -2.53 11.40 -12.45
C GLY A 123 -3.32 11.54 -11.13
N ILE A 124 -4.65 11.42 -11.14
CA ILE A 124 -5.51 11.70 -9.97
C ILE A 124 -5.95 10.38 -9.32
N ILE A 125 -5.47 10.14 -8.09
CA ILE A 125 -5.82 8.95 -7.30
C ILE A 125 -7.18 9.11 -6.64
N SER A 126 -7.53 10.31 -6.19
CA SER A 126 -8.85 10.55 -5.60
C SER A 126 -9.23 12.03 -5.68
N ASN A 127 -10.52 12.29 -5.62
CA ASN A 127 -11.09 13.63 -5.53
C ASN A 127 -11.82 13.73 -4.19
N ILE A 128 -11.25 14.49 -3.24
CA ILE A 128 -11.81 14.60 -1.89
C ILE A 128 -12.73 15.82 -1.83
N PRO A 129 -14.04 15.67 -1.56
CA PRO A 129 -14.95 16.80 -1.42
C PRO A 129 -14.54 17.71 -0.26
N ILE A 130 -14.52 19.03 -0.48
CA ILE A 130 -14.17 20.00 0.58
C ILE A 130 -15.11 19.87 1.78
N ALA A 131 -16.40 19.58 1.56
CA ALA A 131 -17.34 19.40 2.65
C ALA A 131 -16.96 18.22 3.56
N THR A 132 -16.39 17.14 3.01
CA THR A 132 -15.87 16.01 3.79
C THR A 132 -14.73 16.45 4.71
N LEU A 133 -13.81 17.27 4.20
CA LEU A 133 -12.68 17.82 4.96
C LEU A 133 -13.12 18.79 6.07
N LEU A 134 -14.29 19.42 5.90
CA LEU A 134 -14.89 20.32 6.90
C LEU A 134 -15.84 19.58 7.86
N ASN A 135 -15.86 18.24 7.84
CA ASN A 135 -16.76 17.40 8.65
C ASN A 135 -18.26 17.66 8.38
N LEU A 136 -18.60 17.92 7.12
CA LEU A 136 -19.96 18.17 6.63
C LEU A 136 -20.34 17.17 5.53
N PRO A 137 -20.39 15.86 5.82
CA PRO A 137 -20.57 14.82 4.79
C PRO A 137 -21.90 14.95 4.03
N ALA A 138 -22.94 15.50 4.67
CA ALA A 138 -24.23 15.77 4.04
C ALA A 138 -24.14 16.73 2.83
N PHE A 139 -23.10 17.58 2.75
CA PHE A 139 -22.91 18.52 1.65
C PHE A 139 -21.83 18.09 0.65
N SER A 140 -21.31 16.87 0.78
CA SER A 140 -20.25 16.33 -0.09
C SER A 140 -20.61 16.35 -1.57
N PHE A 141 -21.88 16.12 -1.91
CA PHE A 141 -22.36 16.06 -3.30
C PHE A 141 -22.44 17.42 -4.01
N VAL A 142 -22.48 18.55 -3.28
CA VAL A 142 -22.56 19.91 -3.85
C VAL A 142 -21.22 20.65 -3.75
N SER A 143 -20.32 20.18 -2.89
CA SER A 143 -19.04 20.86 -2.66
C SER A 143 -18.03 20.57 -3.77
N PRO A 144 -17.17 21.54 -4.15
CA PRO A 144 -16.02 21.28 -4.99
C PRO A 144 -15.09 20.22 -4.37
N SER A 145 -14.39 19.47 -5.21
CA SER A 145 -13.42 18.46 -4.77
C SER A 145 -11.98 18.90 -4.96
N ILE A 146 -11.12 18.51 -4.04
CA ILE A 146 -9.66 18.66 -4.12
C ILE A 146 -9.07 17.40 -4.76
N PRO A 147 -8.39 17.51 -5.92
CA PRO A 147 -7.72 16.36 -6.51
C PRO A 147 -6.46 16.02 -5.71
N VAL A 148 -6.31 14.74 -5.37
CA VAL A 148 -5.09 14.17 -4.81
C VAL A 148 -4.36 13.44 -5.92
N ARG A 149 -3.14 13.90 -6.18
CA ARG A 149 -2.24 13.28 -7.17
C ARG A 149 -1.13 12.57 -6.41
N TYR A 150 -0.69 11.43 -6.92
CA TYR A 150 0.62 10.92 -6.52
C TYR A 150 1.69 11.48 -7.44
N LYS A 151 2.89 11.50 -6.88
CA LYS A 151 4.13 11.61 -7.62
C LYS A 151 5.09 10.60 -7.01
N HIS A 152 5.57 9.70 -7.83
CA HIS A 152 6.49 8.66 -7.40
C HIS A 152 7.88 9.24 -7.19
N LEU A 153 8.52 8.82 -6.11
CA LEU A 153 9.96 8.89 -5.91
C LEU A 153 10.35 7.45 -5.63
N SER A 154 10.61 6.68 -6.69
CA SER A 154 10.72 5.22 -6.64
C SER A 154 11.89 4.76 -5.76
N SER A 155 11.57 4.34 -4.54
CA SER A 155 12.37 3.37 -3.83
C SER A 155 11.39 2.35 -3.28
N VAL A 156 11.17 1.30 -4.08
CA VAL A 156 10.47 0.09 -3.64
C VAL A 156 11.54 -0.89 -3.18
N GLY A 157 11.51 -1.24 -1.90
CA GLY A 157 12.41 -2.23 -1.32
C GLY A 157 11.64 -3.46 -0.89
N SER A 158 12.30 -4.61 -0.89
CA SER A 158 11.75 -5.83 -0.30
C SER A 158 12.69 -6.43 0.75
N SER A 159 12.10 -7.04 1.76
CA SER A 159 12.80 -7.82 2.79
C SER A 159 12.07 -9.14 3.01
N ILE A 160 12.83 -10.21 3.22
CA ILE A 160 12.28 -11.53 3.48
C ILE A 160 12.16 -11.71 5.00
N VAL A 161 10.94 -12.03 5.46
CA VAL A 161 10.63 -12.31 6.86
C VAL A 161 10.30 -13.78 6.99
N LYS A 162 11.03 -14.48 7.86
CA LYS A 162 10.80 -15.88 8.22
C LYS A 162 10.28 -15.92 9.64
N ASN A 163 9.19 -16.65 9.87
CA ASN A 163 8.66 -16.91 11.20
C ASN A 163 8.44 -18.41 11.37
N VAL A 164 8.86 -18.94 12.52
CA VAL A 164 8.79 -20.36 12.86
C VAL A 164 8.21 -20.44 14.26
N GLU A 165 7.02 -20.99 14.39
CA GLU A 165 6.27 -21.03 15.64
C GLU A 165 5.87 -22.46 16.00
N ASN A 166 5.97 -22.81 17.28
CA ASN A 166 5.46 -24.10 17.76
C ASN A 166 3.93 -24.11 17.69
N TYR A 167 3.37 -25.07 16.95
CA TYR A 167 1.95 -25.25 16.73
C TYR A 167 1.47 -26.56 17.39
N GLY A 168 1.38 -26.57 18.72
CA GLY A 168 0.99 -27.74 19.51
C GLY A 168 2.18 -28.61 19.93
N VAL A 169 1.91 -29.89 20.26
CA VAL A 169 2.91 -30.76 20.91
C VAL A 169 4.04 -31.16 19.95
N ASN A 170 3.69 -31.39 18.67
CA ASN A 170 4.64 -31.83 17.65
C ASN A 170 4.47 -31.14 16.29
N HIS A 171 3.76 -30.01 16.20
CA HIS A 171 3.74 -29.30 14.92
C HIS A 171 4.50 -28.01 15.05
N VAL A 172 5.12 -27.61 13.95
CA VAL A 172 5.76 -26.32 13.78
C VAL A 172 5.08 -25.67 12.59
N MET A 173 4.58 -24.46 12.81
CA MET A 173 4.09 -23.60 11.74
C MET A 173 5.25 -22.78 11.22
N VAL A 174 5.45 -22.83 9.91
CA VAL A 174 6.48 -22.07 9.23
C VAL A 174 5.82 -21.12 8.25
N GLU A 175 6.13 -19.85 8.44
CA GLU A 175 5.64 -18.74 7.63
C GLU A 175 6.82 -18.07 6.94
N LEU A 176 6.75 -17.96 5.62
CA LEU A 176 7.64 -17.14 4.81
C LEU A 176 6.83 -16.00 4.23
N SER A 177 7.31 -14.77 4.43
CA SER A 177 6.69 -13.58 3.87
C SER A 177 7.71 -12.68 3.21
N ILE A 178 7.29 -11.99 2.16
CA ILE A 178 8.03 -10.89 1.55
C ILE A 178 7.37 -9.60 2.01
N GLU A 179 8.11 -8.78 2.76
CA GLU A 179 7.69 -7.45 3.15
C GLU A 179 8.17 -6.44 2.11
N ILE A 180 7.25 -5.67 1.56
CA ILE A 180 7.52 -4.64 0.54
C ILE A 180 7.33 -3.27 1.18
N ASN A 181 8.37 -2.45 1.08
CA ASN A 181 8.40 -1.09 1.57
C ASN A 181 8.41 -0.12 0.38
N MET A 182 7.43 0.76 0.31
CA MET A 182 7.27 1.74 -0.76
C MET A 182 7.30 3.14 -0.19
N ASN A 183 8.13 4.00 -0.77
CA ASN A 183 8.15 5.44 -0.47
C ASN A 183 7.43 6.22 -1.58
N LEU A 184 6.44 7.02 -1.19
CA LEU A 184 5.54 7.73 -2.10
C LEU A 184 5.38 9.18 -1.66
N THR A 185 5.30 10.10 -2.62
CA THR A 185 5.00 11.51 -2.34
C THR A 185 3.61 11.83 -2.87
N MET A 186 2.74 12.30 -1.99
CA MET A 186 1.46 12.86 -2.40
C MET A 186 1.60 14.34 -2.69
N VAL A 187 0.99 14.76 -3.79
CA VAL A 187 0.94 16.16 -4.22
C VAL A 187 -0.49 16.64 -4.05
N TYR A 188 -0.67 17.54 -3.08
CA TYR A 188 -1.90 18.28 -2.86
C TYR A 188 -1.78 19.67 -3.49
N PRO A 189 -2.90 20.41 -3.66
CA PRO A 189 -2.83 21.75 -4.26
C PRO A 189 -1.91 22.75 -3.53
N PHE A 190 -1.69 22.57 -2.23
CA PHE A 190 -0.98 23.54 -1.39
C PHE A 190 0.30 23.01 -0.74
N PHE A 191 0.51 21.68 -0.71
CA PHE A 191 1.67 21.06 -0.08
C PHE A 191 1.90 19.66 -0.63
N GLU A 192 3.07 19.11 -0.35
CA GLU A 192 3.42 17.73 -0.62
C GLU A 192 3.61 16.97 0.70
N GLN A 193 3.39 15.65 0.68
CA GLN A 193 3.59 14.81 1.86
C GLN A 193 4.16 13.45 1.51
N TYR A 194 5.29 13.12 2.13
CA TYR A 194 5.93 11.82 2.05
C TYR A 194 5.16 10.78 2.88
N HIS A 195 4.96 9.61 2.30
CA HIS A 195 4.35 8.45 2.92
C HIS A 195 5.21 7.22 2.64
N THR A 196 5.51 6.49 3.71
CA THR A 196 6.06 5.13 3.60
C THR A 196 4.92 4.17 3.85
N HIS A 197 4.77 3.20 2.96
CA HIS A 197 3.78 2.15 3.06
C HIS A 197 4.46 0.80 3.00
N SER A 198 4.15 -0.07 3.96
CA SER A 198 4.74 -1.39 4.09
C SER A 198 3.64 -2.43 4.02
N ILE A 199 3.80 -3.42 3.15
CA ILE A 199 2.86 -4.54 3.01
C ILE A 199 3.61 -5.85 3.17
N LYS A 200 3.02 -6.76 3.95
CA LYS A 200 3.52 -8.12 4.14
C LYS A 200 2.75 -9.08 3.23
N ILE A 201 3.47 -9.73 2.34
CA ILE A 201 2.93 -10.70 1.39
C ILE A 201 3.29 -12.11 1.88
N PRO A 202 2.33 -12.92 2.33
CA PRO A 202 2.61 -14.30 2.73
C PRO A 202 2.89 -15.14 1.49
N VAL A 203 4.08 -15.73 1.43
CA VAL A 203 4.52 -16.58 0.31
C VAL A 203 4.30 -18.06 0.64
N LEU A 204 4.52 -18.43 1.89
CA LEU A 204 4.31 -19.77 2.40
C LEU A 204 3.71 -19.70 3.79
N LEU A 205 2.71 -20.54 4.04
CA LEU A 205 2.24 -20.86 5.37
C LEU A 205 1.97 -22.37 5.43
N GLU A 206 2.90 -23.12 6.01
CA GLU A 206 2.79 -24.56 6.14
C GLU A 206 2.99 -25.02 7.58
N ILE A 207 2.28 -26.10 7.94
CA ILE A 207 2.41 -26.74 9.24
C ILE A 207 3.10 -28.08 9.01
N PHE A 208 4.26 -28.24 9.66
CA PHE A 208 5.05 -29.45 9.60
C PHE A 208 4.87 -30.24 10.88
N GLN A 209 4.71 -31.56 10.75
CA GLN A 209 4.62 -32.48 11.88
C GLN A 209 6.00 -33.08 12.17
N GLY A 210 6.52 -32.85 13.38
CA GLY A 210 7.70 -33.51 13.93
C GLY A 210 7.35 -34.72 14.81
N GLN A 211 8.38 -35.39 15.34
CA GLN A 211 8.20 -36.51 16.27
C GLN A 211 7.76 -36.05 17.67
N VAL A 212 7.00 -36.88 18.39
CA VAL A 212 6.78 -36.68 19.84
C VAL A 212 8.10 -37.04 20.51
N PRO A 213 8.71 -36.18 21.34
CA PRO A 213 9.84 -36.59 22.15
C PRO A 213 9.43 -37.81 23.00
N LEU A 214 10.09 -38.95 22.82
CA LEU A 214 9.98 -40.07 23.74
C LEU A 214 10.60 -39.63 25.06
N VAL A 215 9.78 -39.10 25.97
CA VAL A 215 10.20 -38.78 27.32
C VAL A 215 10.50 -40.11 28.01
N TYR A 216 11.78 -40.47 28.12
CA TYR A 216 12.19 -41.51 29.05
C TYR A 216 12.02 -40.94 30.46
N SER A 217 10.91 -41.29 31.12
CA SER A 217 10.83 -41.16 32.57
C SER A 217 11.83 -42.14 33.18
N GLN A 218 12.92 -41.64 33.76
CA GLN A 218 13.67 -42.39 34.77
C GLN A 218 13.00 -42.21 36.14
#